data_AF-U5T418-F1
#
_entry.id   AF-U5T418-F1
#
_cell.length_a   1.000
_cell.length_b   1.000
_cell.length_c   1.000
_cell.angle_alpha   90.00
_cell.angle_beta   90.00
_cell.angle_gamma   90.00
#
_symmetry.space_group_name_H-M   'P 1'
#
loop_
_entity.id
_entity.type
_entity.pdbx_description
1 polymer ?
#
loop_
_entity_poly.entity_id
_entity_poly.type
_entity_poly.pdbx_seq_one_letter_code
_entity_poly.pdbx_strand_id
1 'polypeptide(L)'
;MSGDVDAAIRVWHEETSAAAADPESVLDYRWWSHVRAVVEAESAYLVLMRIETDPRWRGRGEASRMLEWLKALCDRYDVTLLGQANVDDAEGLGQAELLEWYARHGFHIDDSHRGGPLVWYPQRPETIA
;
A
#
# COMPACT_ATOMS: atom_id res chain seq x y z
N MET A 1 12.56 -3.77 19.10
CA MET A 1 11.41 -4.70 19.22
C MET A 1 10.89 -4.88 17.81
N SER A 2 10.54 -6.10 17.40
CA SER A 2 9.92 -6.31 16.08
C SER A 2 8.45 -5.94 16.20
N GLY A 3 7.91 -5.19 15.24
CA GLY A 3 6.48 -4.89 15.17
C GLY A 3 5.60 -6.14 15.07
N ASP A 4 4.31 -5.98 15.34
CA ASP A 4 3.32 -7.07 15.31
C ASP A 4 2.61 -7.11 13.94
N VAL A 5 3.30 -7.70 12.96
CA VAL A 5 2.79 -7.85 11.58
C VAL A 5 1.51 -8.67 11.54
N ASP A 6 1.44 -9.75 12.33
CA ASP A 6 0.28 -10.65 12.38
C ASP A 6 -0.97 -9.94 12.91
N ALA A 7 -0.82 -9.08 13.94
CA ALA A 7 -1.93 -8.27 14.41
C ALA A 7 -2.33 -7.21 13.38
N ALA A 8 -1.37 -6.56 12.71
CA ALA A 8 -1.66 -5.55 11.70
C ALA A 8 -2.44 -6.15 10.50
N ILE A 9 -1.99 -7.29 9.96
CA ILE A 9 -2.67 -7.93 8.83
C ILE A 9 -4.06 -8.47 9.21
N ARG A 10 -4.24 -8.93 10.46
CA ARG A 10 -5.57 -9.32 10.95
C ARG A 10 -6.54 -8.14 10.94
N VAL A 11 -6.12 -6.96 11.43
CA VAL A 11 -6.96 -5.76 11.42
C VAL A 11 -7.27 -5.32 9.98
N TRP A 12 -6.31 -5.43 9.07
CA TRP A 12 -6.55 -5.22 7.64
C TRP A 12 -7.69 -6.11 7.12
N HIS A 13 -7.69 -7.40 7.44
CA HIS A 13 -8.75 -8.31 7.03
C HIS A 13 -10.11 -8.02 7.68
N GLU A 14 -10.13 -7.57 8.94
CA GLU A 14 -11.34 -7.22 9.68
C GLU A 14 -12.01 -5.93 9.15
N GLU A 15 -11.19 -4.96 8.75
CA GLU A 15 -11.65 -3.63 8.29
C GLU A 15 -11.91 -3.56 6.78
N THR A 16 -11.70 -4.67 6.06
CA THR A 16 -11.93 -4.75 4.62
C THR A 16 -12.72 -5.97 4.20
N SER A 17 -13.44 -5.82 3.09
CA SER A 17 -14.21 -6.91 2.48
C SER A 17 -13.44 -7.49 1.30
N ALA A 18 -13.38 -8.82 1.18
CA ALA A 18 -12.80 -9.45 0.00
C ALA A 18 -13.49 -8.97 -1.28
N ALA A 19 -12.72 -8.64 -2.31
CA ALA A 19 -13.26 -8.41 -3.64
C ALA A 19 -13.72 -9.74 -4.25
N ALA A 20 -14.58 -9.65 -5.28
CA ALA A 20 -14.89 -10.83 -6.07
C ALA A 20 -13.60 -11.37 -6.70
N ALA A 21 -13.43 -12.68 -6.66
CA ALA A 21 -12.27 -13.33 -7.27
C ALA A 21 -12.23 -13.01 -8.77
N ASP A 22 -11.08 -12.54 -9.22
CA ASP A 22 -10.79 -12.35 -10.63
C ASP A 22 -9.93 -13.53 -11.09
N PRO A 23 -10.45 -14.42 -11.95
CA PRO A 23 -9.72 -15.60 -12.39
C PRO A 23 -8.46 -15.28 -13.21
N GLU A 24 -8.31 -14.03 -13.68
CA GLU A 24 -7.13 -13.56 -14.41
C GLU A 24 -6.07 -12.93 -13.48
N SER A 25 -6.39 -12.74 -12.20
CA SER A 25 -5.49 -12.15 -11.20
C SER A 25 -5.18 -13.11 -10.07
N VAL A 26 -3.90 -13.20 -9.70
CA VAL A 26 -3.46 -13.95 -8.51
C VAL A 26 -3.54 -13.13 -7.22
N LEU A 27 -3.85 -11.84 -7.32
CA LEU A 27 -3.86 -10.92 -6.19
C LEU A 27 -5.19 -10.97 -5.42
N ASP A 28 -5.10 -11.05 -4.09
CA ASP A 28 -6.26 -11.02 -3.18
C ASP A 28 -6.69 -9.58 -2.88
N TYR A 29 -7.42 -8.96 -3.82
CA TYR A 29 -7.94 -7.62 -3.63
C TYR A 29 -8.97 -7.57 -2.50
N ARG A 30 -8.90 -6.51 -1.69
CA ARG A 30 -9.91 -6.20 -0.68
C ARG A 30 -10.36 -4.75 -0.78
N TRP A 31 -11.64 -4.54 -0.54
CA TRP A 31 -12.32 -3.24 -0.56
C TRP A 31 -12.28 -2.57 0.81
N TRP A 32 -11.85 -1.31 0.79
CA TRP A 32 -12.03 -0.34 1.86
C TRP A 32 -12.77 0.86 1.29
N SER A 33 -14.08 0.95 1.57
CA SER A 33 -14.97 1.93 0.93
C SER A 33 -14.89 1.87 -0.60
N HIS A 34 -14.43 2.93 -1.28
CA HIS A 34 -14.31 3.01 -2.75
C HIS A 34 -12.90 2.70 -3.27
N VAL A 35 -12.03 2.20 -2.42
CA VAL A 35 -10.66 1.82 -2.77
C VAL A 35 -10.52 0.33 -2.65
N ARG A 36 -9.94 -0.32 -3.65
CA ARG A 36 -9.44 -1.70 -3.51
C ARG A 36 -7.93 -1.68 -3.39
N ALA A 37 -7.40 -2.56 -2.55
CA ALA A 37 -5.97 -2.72 -2.40
C ALA A 37 -5.60 -4.17 -2.14
N VAL A 38 -4.32 -4.45 -2.31
CA VAL A 38 -3.70 -5.73 -1.98
C VAL A 38 -2.62 -5.41 -0.96
N VAL A 39 -2.80 -5.94 0.25
CA VAL A 39 -1.85 -5.79 1.35
C VAL A 39 -1.50 -7.19 1.83
N GLU A 40 -0.21 -7.50 1.81
CA GLU A 40 0.33 -8.79 2.25
C GLU A 40 1.24 -8.60 3.46
N ALA A 41 1.38 -9.67 4.26
CA ALA A 41 2.29 -9.72 5.39
C ALA A 41 3.58 -10.43 4.96
N GLU A 42 4.70 -9.74 5.14
CA GLU A 42 6.03 -10.32 5.08
C GLU A 42 6.60 -10.46 6.50
N SER A 43 7.68 -11.22 6.64
CA SER A 43 8.22 -11.61 7.97
C SER A 43 8.49 -10.43 8.94
N ALA A 44 8.68 -9.21 8.44
CA ALA A 44 8.96 -8.02 9.26
C ALA A 44 8.22 -6.74 8.83
N TYR A 45 7.38 -6.78 7.79
CA TYR A 45 6.72 -5.59 7.24
C TYR A 45 5.43 -5.97 6.51
N LEU A 46 4.57 -4.98 6.28
CA LEU A 46 3.44 -5.11 5.36
C LEU A 46 3.86 -4.64 3.96
N VAL A 47 3.29 -5.26 2.94
CA VAL A 47 3.52 -4.91 1.53
C VAL A 47 2.22 -4.43 0.91
N LEU A 48 2.14 -3.14 0.58
CA LEU A 48 1.10 -2.58 -0.29
C LEU A 48 1.47 -2.85 -1.74
N MET A 49 0.92 -3.94 -2.29
CA MET A 49 1.19 -4.35 -3.66
C MET A 49 0.39 -3.53 -4.68
N ARG A 50 -0.87 -3.20 -4.34
CA ARG A 50 -1.78 -2.45 -5.20
C ARG A 50 -2.67 -1.53 -4.39
N ILE A 51 -3.00 -0.38 -4.95
CA ILE A 51 -4.01 0.54 -4.45
C ILE A 51 -4.72 1.22 -5.61
N GLU A 52 -6.04 1.09 -5.67
CA GLU A 52 -6.85 1.57 -6.78
C GLU A 52 -8.15 2.17 -6.27
N THR A 53 -8.43 3.41 -6.66
CA THR A 53 -9.74 4.02 -6.42
C THR A 53 -10.68 3.68 -7.56
N ASP A 54 -11.92 3.29 -7.24
CA ASP A 54 -13.01 3.17 -8.21
C ASP A 54 -13.02 4.40 -9.14
N PRO A 55 -13.03 4.23 -10.48
CA PRO A 55 -13.01 5.33 -11.44
C PRO A 55 -14.03 6.45 -11.16
N ARG A 56 -15.21 6.11 -10.62
CA ARG A 56 -16.28 7.07 -10.28
C ARG A 56 -15.96 7.96 -9.07
N TRP A 57 -14.96 7.56 -8.29
CA TRP A 57 -14.55 8.20 -7.04
C TRP A 57 -13.12 8.77 -7.08
N ARG A 58 -12.42 8.63 -8.22
CA ARG A 58 -11.11 9.26 -8.44
C ARG A 58 -11.18 10.78 -8.23
N GLY A 59 -10.07 11.37 -7.78
CA GLY A 59 -9.97 12.81 -7.50
C GLY A 59 -10.63 13.29 -6.21
N ARG A 60 -11.22 12.40 -5.40
CA ARG A 60 -11.89 12.73 -4.13
C ARG A 60 -11.04 12.46 -2.87
N GLY A 61 -9.81 11.99 -3.07
CA GLY A 61 -8.89 11.68 -1.97
C GLY A 61 -9.14 10.34 -1.29
N GLU A 62 -9.92 9.43 -1.89
CA GLU A 62 -10.24 8.12 -1.30
C GLU A 62 -8.97 7.27 -1.06
N ALA A 63 -8.08 7.13 -2.06
CA ALA A 63 -6.79 6.45 -1.89
C ALA A 63 -5.94 7.10 -0.80
N SER A 64 -5.91 8.44 -0.73
CA SER A 64 -5.18 9.16 0.32
C SER A 64 -5.73 8.84 1.71
N ARG A 65 -7.05 8.79 1.88
CA ARG A 65 -7.69 8.43 3.16
C ARG A 65 -7.37 6.99 3.56
N MET A 66 -7.40 6.07 2.60
CA MET A 66 -7.01 4.70 2.84
C MET A 66 -5.54 4.59 3.23
N LEU A 67 -4.65 5.30 2.52
CA LEU A 67 -3.21 5.29 2.80
C LEU A 67 -2.91 5.86 4.19
N GLU A 68 -3.58 6.94 4.61
CA GLU A 68 -3.45 7.46 5.97
C GLU A 68 -3.95 6.47 7.03
N TRP A 69 -5.04 5.76 6.76
CA TRP A 69 -5.52 4.70 7.64
C TRP A 69 -4.51 3.55 7.73
N LEU A 70 -3.91 3.12 6.61
CA LEU A 70 -2.88 2.09 6.57
C LEU A 70 -1.62 2.52 7.35
N LYS A 71 -1.20 3.78 7.21
CA LYS A 71 -0.10 4.34 7.98
C LYS A 71 -0.39 4.32 9.49
N ALA A 72 -1.58 4.77 9.89
CA ALA A 72 -2.00 4.74 11.29
C ALA A 72 -2.08 3.31 11.86
N LEU A 73 -2.42 2.32 11.02
CA LEU A 73 -2.34 0.91 11.37
C LEU A 73 -0.89 0.47 11.61
N CYS A 74 0.01 0.81 10.69
CA CYS A 74 1.43 0.52 10.79
C CYS A 74 2.06 1.16 12.05
N ASP A 75 1.75 2.43 12.32
CA ASP A 75 2.19 3.15 13.51
C ASP A 75 1.69 2.50 14.81
N ARG A 76 0.44 2.00 14.82
CA ARG A 76 -0.16 1.34 15.99
C ARG A 76 0.56 0.05 16.36
N TYR A 77 1.06 -0.68 15.37
CA TYR A 77 1.67 -2.00 15.56
C TYR A 77 3.20 -1.99 15.43
N ASP A 78 3.81 -0.81 15.27
CA ASP A 78 5.26 -0.63 15.06
C ASP A 78 5.78 -1.41 13.84
N VAL A 79 4.99 -1.43 12.77
CA VAL A 79 5.27 -2.17 11.53
C VAL A 79 5.67 -1.21 10.42
N THR A 80 6.61 -1.62 9.57
CA THR A 80 6.96 -0.88 8.36
C THR A 80 6.00 -1.25 7.22
N LEU A 81 5.61 -0.28 6.41
CA LEU A 81 4.90 -0.45 5.16
C LEU A 81 5.86 -0.27 3.98
N LEU A 82 5.97 -1.29 3.15
CA LEU A 82 6.63 -1.26 1.85
C LEU A 82 5.56 -1.15 0.76
N GLY A 83 5.79 -0.30 -0.24
CA GLY A 83 4.99 -0.28 -1.47
C GLY A 83 5.88 -0.40 -2.70
N GLN A 84 5.37 -1.07 -3.73
CA GLN A 84 5.97 -1.02 -5.06
C GLN A 84 5.24 0.06 -5.88
N ALA A 85 5.89 1.21 -6.07
CA ALA A 85 5.26 2.38 -6.68
C ALA A 85 5.38 2.36 -8.21
N ASN A 86 4.83 1.32 -8.84
CA ASN A 86 4.74 1.21 -10.29
C ASN A 86 3.31 1.49 -10.76
N VAL A 87 3.19 2.25 -11.85
CA VAL A 87 1.92 2.45 -12.55
C VAL A 87 1.61 1.23 -13.42
N ASP A 88 0.40 0.69 -13.30
CA ASP A 88 -0.03 -0.51 -14.01
C ASP A 88 -0.74 -0.23 -15.33
N ASP A 89 -1.48 0.88 -15.41
CA ASP A 89 -2.25 1.25 -16.59
C ASP A 89 -2.12 2.75 -16.91
N ALA A 90 -2.64 3.16 -18.07
CA ALA A 90 -2.66 4.58 -18.45
C ALA A 90 -3.78 5.38 -17.74
N GLU A 91 -4.55 4.75 -16.85
CA GLU A 91 -5.74 5.34 -16.24
C GLU A 91 -5.49 5.77 -14.80
N GLY A 92 -4.92 6.95 -14.62
CA GLY A 92 -4.75 7.53 -13.28
C GLY A 92 -3.55 8.45 -13.21
N LEU A 93 -2.80 8.32 -12.12
CA LEU A 93 -1.55 9.06 -11.94
C LEU A 93 -0.48 8.50 -12.88
N GLY A 94 0.25 9.39 -13.54
CA GLY A 94 1.50 9.04 -14.18
C GLY A 94 2.57 8.69 -13.14
N GLN A 95 3.67 8.08 -13.57
CA GLN A 95 4.73 7.59 -12.67
C GLN A 95 5.30 8.70 -11.76
N ALA A 96 5.56 9.88 -12.30
CA ALA A 96 6.06 11.01 -11.50
C ALA A 96 5.02 11.50 -10.46
N GLU A 97 3.75 11.55 -10.86
CA GLU A 97 2.65 11.98 -9.99
C GLU A 97 2.39 10.96 -8.87
N LEU A 98 2.56 9.66 -9.14
CA LEU A 98 2.47 8.59 -8.15
C LEU A 98 3.55 8.74 -7.07
N LEU A 99 4.79 8.98 -7.48
CA LEU A 99 5.91 9.19 -6.55
C LEU A 99 5.71 10.47 -5.72
N GLU A 100 5.30 11.57 -6.35
CA GLU A 100 4.97 12.80 -5.63
C GLU A 100 3.81 12.59 -4.66
N TRP A 101 2.81 11.81 -5.03
CA TRP A 101 1.70 11.44 -4.16
C TRP A 101 2.19 10.68 -2.92
N TYR A 102 3.03 9.65 -3.07
CA TYR A 102 3.64 8.94 -1.93
C TYR A 102 4.51 9.87 -1.07
N ALA A 103 5.31 10.74 -1.67
CA ALA A 103 6.15 11.70 -0.94
C ALA A 103 5.31 12.66 -0.07
N ARG A 104 4.18 13.17 -0.59
CA ARG A 104 3.25 14.01 0.19
C ARG A 104 2.63 13.27 1.37
N HIS A 105 2.56 11.95 1.30
CA HIS A 105 2.10 11.07 2.38
C HIS A 105 3.22 10.65 3.34
N GLY A 106 4.45 11.17 3.18
CA GLY A 106 5.56 10.95 4.10
C GLY A 106 6.34 9.66 3.84
N PHE A 107 6.21 9.05 2.66
CA PHE A 107 6.99 7.89 2.29
C PHE A 107 8.40 8.28 1.85
N HIS A 108 9.38 7.46 2.20
CA HIS A 108 10.72 7.48 1.65
C HIS A 108 10.76 6.72 0.33
N ILE A 109 11.18 7.39 -0.74
CA ILE A 109 11.29 6.79 -2.07
C ILE A 109 12.71 6.25 -2.27
N ASP A 110 12.81 5.01 -2.71
CA ASP A 110 14.03 4.40 -3.24
C ASP A 110 13.81 4.09 -4.73
N ASP A 111 14.35 4.96 -5.58
CA ASP A 111 14.30 4.86 -7.04
C ASP A 111 15.51 4.12 -7.64
N SER A 112 16.45 3.65 -6.80
CA SER A 112 17.66 2.95 -7.24
C SER A 112 17.42 1.47 -7.60
N HIS A 113 16.24 0.94 -7.28
CA HIS A 113 15.90 -0.47 -7.42
C HIS A 113 15.56 -0.84 -8.88
N ARG A 114 16.15 -1.94 -9.38
CA ARG A 114 15.98 -2.39 -10.77
C ARG A 114 14.55 -2.84 -11.12
N GLY A 115 13.72 -3.18 -10.14
CA GLY A 115 12.31 -3.57 -10.29
C GLY A 115 11.30 -2.41 -10.29
N GLY A 116 11.78 -1.18 -10.34
CA GLY A 116 10.98 0.04 -10.19
C GLY A 116 11.05 0.62 -8.78
N PRO A 117 10.51 1.82 -8.56
CA PRO A 117 10.65 2.53 -7.30
C PRO A 117 9.95 1.80 -6.14
N LEU A 118 10.65 1.70 -5.02
CA LEU A 118 10.09 1.24 -3.75
C LEU A 118 9.77 2.45 -2.88
N VAL A 119 8.70 2.36 -2.09
CA VAL A 119 8.31 3.39 -1.14
C VAL A 119 8.19 2.79 0.26
N TRP A 120 8.72 3.47 1.26
CA TRP A 120 8.81 2.98 2.64
C TRP A 120 8.17 3.96 3.61
N TYR A 121 7.40 3.45 4.57
CA TYR A 121 6.87 4.22 5.69
C TYR A 121 6.99 3.42 7.01
N PRO A 122 7.35 4.03 8.14
CA PRO A 122 7.81 5.41 8.28
C PRO A 122 9.25 5.60 7.79
N GLN A 123 10.05 4.53 7.70
CA GLN A 123 11.42 4.58 7.19
C GLN A 123 11.82 3.23 6.57
N ARG A 124 12.84 3.25 5.72
CA ARG A 124 13.46 2.02 5.21
C ARG A 124 14.23 1.33 6.36
N PRO A 125 14.07 0.03 6.59
CA PRO A 125 14.90 -0.70 7.55
C PRO A 125 16.39 -0.62 7.16
N GLU A 126 17.28 -0.34 8.13
CA GLU A 126 18.72 -0.24 7.91
C GLU A 126 19.35 -1.57 7.43
N THR A 127 18.67 -2.69 7.67
CA THR A 127 19.09 -4.03 7.24
C THR A 127 17.95 -4.70 6.50
N ILE A 128 17.94 -4.60 5.18
CA ILE A 128 17.22 -5.53 4.32
C ILE A 128 18.32 -6.44 3.79
N ALA A 129 18.51 -7.58 4.47
CA ALA A 129 19.52 -8.58 4.10
C ALA A 129 19.12 -9.31 2.81
#